data_AF-A0YK78-F1
#
_entry.id   AF-A0YK78-F1
#
_cell.length_a   1.000
_cell.length_b   1.000
_cell.length_c   1.000
_cell.angle_alpha   90.00
_cell.angle_beta   90.00
_cell.angle_gamma   90.00
#
_symmetry.space_group_name_H-M   'P 1'
#
loop_
_entity.id
_entity.type
_entity.pdbx_description
1 polymer ?
#
loop_
_entity_poly.entity_id
_entity_poly.type
_entity_poly.pdbx_seq_one_letter_code
_entity_poly.pdbx_strand_id
1 'polypeptide(L)'
;MKIRKINPEKPVVSPNNHPNLTNPLFKSRLKAARLFHNAILTKTINERQQGLEELFLADLYRRAGDFITAEKILENAESKSLEPSLLSIIEYEKHLIQAKDTTYYQIDQALVEL
;
A
#
# COMPACT_ATOMS: atom_id res chain seq x y z
N MET A 1 -9.97 10.35 17.35
CA MET A 1 -10.53 9.22 16.58
C MET A 1 -9.82 7.94 17.02
N LYS A 2 -10.51 6.96 17.62
CA LYS A 2 -9.86 5.72 18.10
C LYS A 2 -9.52 4.84 16.89
N ILE A 3 -8.24 4.74 16.56
CA ILE A 3 -7.76 3.81 15.53
C ILE A 3 -8.08 2.39 16.02
N ARG A 4 -8.96 1.68 15.29
CA ARG A 4 -9.28 0.28 15.62
C ARG A 4 -7.99 -0.52 15.52
N LYS A 5 -7.63 -1.25 16.59
CA LYS A 5 -6.51 -2.21 16.60
C LYS A 5 -6.76 -3.23 15.49
N ILE A 6 -6.04 -3.10 14.38
CA ILE A 6 -6.02 -4.10 13.31
C ILE A 6 -5.23 -5.27 13.88
N ASN A 7 -5.86 -6.44 13.99
CA ASN A 7 -5.20 -7.65 14.48
C ASN A 7 -4.20 -8.12 13.42
N PRO A 8 -2.89 -8.15 13.70
CA PRO A 8 -1.86 -8.49 12.71
C PRO A 8 -1.90 -9.95 12.25
N GLU A 9 -2.59 -10.83 13.00
CA GLU A 9 -2.68 -12.27 12.71
C GLU A 9 -3.92 -12.65 11.91
N LYS A 10 -4.93 -11.77 11.86
CA LYS A 10 -6.16 -12.05 11.11
C LYS A 10 -6.14 -11.31 9.78
N PRO A 11 -6.40 -12.02 8.65
CA PRO A 11 -6.67 -11.34 7.39
C PRO A 11 -7.76 -10.29 7.60
N VAL A 12 -7.48 -9.03 7.25
CA VAL A 12 -8.52 -7.99 7.13
C VAL A 12 -9.48 -8.32 5.98
N VAL A 13 -9.06 -9.25 5.10
CA VAL A 13 -9.81 -9.72 3.95
C VAL A 13 -10.26 -11.16 4.17
N SER A 14 -11.57 -11.40 4.04
CA SER A 14 -12.12 -12.75 4.05
C SER A 14 -11.44 -13.58 2.94
N PRO A 15 -10.98 -14.82 3.21
CA PRO A 15 -10.38 -15.69 2.19
C PRO A 15 -11.29 -15.89 0.97
N ASN A 16 -12.61 -15.73 1.14
CA ASN A 16 -13.58 -16.12 0.13
C ASN A 16 -13.78 -15.09 -1.01
N ASN A 17 -13.13 -13.92 -0.96
CA ASN A 17 -13.36 -12.84 -1.95
C ASN A 17 -12.14 -12.44 -2.80
N HIS A 18 -11.01 -13.15 -2.69
CA HIS A 18 -9.80 -12.78 -3.45
C HIS A 18 -9.49 -13.78 -4.57
N PRO A 19 -9.50 -13.36 -5.86
CA PRO A 19 -9.46 -14.29 -7.00
C PRO A 19 -8.12 -15.01 -7.22
N ASN A 20 -7.16 -14.96 -6.29
CA ASN A 20 -5.79 -15.48 -6.53
C ASN A 20 -5.08 -16.07 -5.31
N LEU A 21 -5.82 -16.65 -4.35
CA LEU A 21 -5.25 -17.29 -3.16
C LEU A 21 -4.27 -18.44 -3.44
N THR A 22 -4.26 -19.01 -4.65
CA THR A 22 -3.34 -20.09 -5.05
C THR A 22 -2.06 -19.57 -5.71
N ASN A 23 -2.00 -18.31 -6.13
CA ASN A 23 -0.85 -17.73 -6.82
C ASN A 23 0.31 -17.49 -5.82
N PRO A 24 1.50 -18.11 -6.00
CA PRO A 24 2.64 -17.92 -5.11
C PRO A 24 3.14 -16.47 -5.04
N LEU A 25 3.05 -15.71 -6.14
CA LEU A 25 3.44 -14.30 -6.17
C LEU A 25 2.48 -13.45 -5.33
N PHE A 26 1.18 -13.72 -5.40
CA PHE A 26 0.18 -13.07 -4.54
C PHE A 26 0.51 -13.29 -3.06
N LYS A 27 0.76 -14.55 -2.66
CA LYS A 27 1.10 -14.89 -1.26
C LYS A 27 2.36 -14.18 -0.78
N SER A 28 3.39 -14.14 -1.62
CA SER A 28 4.66 -13.49 -1.30
C SER A 28 4.51 -11.98 -1.16
N ARG A 29 3.77 -11.32 -2.06
CA ARG A 29 3.50 -9.88 -2.02
C ARG A 29 2.67 -9.51 -0.78
N LEU A 30 1.62 -10.27 -0.48
CA LEU A 30 0.81 -10.05 0.71
C LEU A 30 1.62 -10.29 2.00
N LYS A 31 2.51 -11.28 2.03
CA LYS A 31 3.42 -11.51 3.16
C LYS A 31 4.39 -10.35 3.32
N ALA A 32 4.97 -9.84 2.23
CA ALA A 32 5.86 -8.69 2.26
C ALA A 32 5.15 -7.43 2.79
N ALA A 33 3.93 -7.15 2.31
CA ALA A 33 3.10 -6.04 2.80
C ALA A 33 2.88 -6.12 4.32
N ARG A 34 2.56 -7.31 4.84
CA ARG A 34 2.37 -7.54 6.28
C ARG A 34 3.63 -7.35 7.09
N LEU A 35 4.77 -7.88 6.62
CA LEU A 35 6.06 -7.70 7.29
C LEU A 35 6.44 -6.22 7.35
N PHE A 36 6.24 -5.49 6.25
CA PHE A 36 6.54 -4.08 6.18
C PHE A 36 5.62 -3.25 7.08
N HIS A 37 4.31 -3.53 7.08
CA HIS A 37 3.35 -2.89 7.98
C HIS A 37 3.74 -3.09 9.45
N ASN A 38 4.10 -4.32 9.83
CA ASN A 38 4.54 -4.60 11.21
C ASN A 38 5.83 -3.84 11.55
N ALA A 39 6.78 -3.75 10.62
CA ALA A 39 8.00 -2.96 10.82
C ALA A 39 7.67 -1.47 11.04
N ILE A 40 6.77 -0.89 10.25
CA ILE A 40 6.30 0.49 10.43
C ILE A 40 5.70 0.70 11.82
N LEU A 41 4.87 -0.23 12.31
CA LEU A 41 4.22 -0.12 13.62
C LEU A 41 5.19 -0.16 14.81
N THR A 42 6.41 -0.67 14.62
CA THR A 42 7.46 -0.67 15.66
C THR A 42 8.25 0.64 15.75
N LYS A 43 8.11 1.52 14.76
CA LYS A 43 8.84 2.79 14.72
C LYS A 43 8.18 3.84 15.61
N THR A 44 9.00 4.64 16.29
CA THR A 44 8.56 5.87 16.93
C THR A 44 8.18 6.92 15.90
N ILE A 45 7.38 7.92 16.27
CA ILE A 45 6.93 9.00 15.36
C ILE A 45 8.10 9.69 14.66
N ASN A 46 9.24 9.85 15.35
CA ASN A 46 10.44 10.51 14.82
C ASN A 46 11.22 9.63 13.83
N GLU A 47 11.03 8.32 13.86
CA GLU A 47 11.65 7.37 12.94
C GLU A 47 10.78 7.11 11.70
N ARG A 48 9.51 7.54 11.73
CA ARG A 48 8.60 7.36 10.61
C ARG A 48 8.87 8.38 9.52
N GLN A 49 9.07 7.89 8.30
CA GLN A 49 9.03 8.72 7.10
C GLN A 49 7.57 8.89 6.69
N GLN A 50 6.90 9.87 7.31
CA GLN A 50 5.45 10.08 7.17
C GLN A 50 5.04 10.16 5.70
N GLY A 51 4.05 9.36 5.31
CA GLY A 51 3.48 9.28 3.96
C GLY A 51 4.28 8.43 2.98
N LEU A 52 5.62 8.43 3.05
CA LEU A 52 6.44 7.56 2.18
C LEU A 52 6.27 6.09 2.53
N GLU A 53 6.23 5.76 3.83
CA GLU A 53 5.97 4.39 4.30
C GLU A 53 4.58 3.91 3.91
N GLU A 54 3.56 4.76 4.06
CA GLU A 54 2.20 4.47 3.63
C GLU A 54 2.13 4.27 2.11
N LEU A 55 2.80 5.11 1.32
CA LEU A 55 2.86 4.96 -0.14
C LEU A 55 3.46 3.62 -0.55
N PHE A 56 4.60 3.23 0.01
CA PHE A 56 5.20 1.91 -0.26
C PHE A 56 4.28 0.77 0.18
N LEU A 57 3.60 0.92 1.32
CA LEU A 57 2.69 -0.09 1.80
C LEU A 57 1.45 -0.22 0.88
N ALA A 58 0.92 0.89 0.38
CA ALA A 58 -0.16 0.91 -0.60
C ALA A 58 0.24 0.17 -1.89
N ASP A 59 1.43 0.44 -2.43
CA ASP A 59 1.96 -0.25 -3.62
C ASP A 59 2.07 -1.77 -3.40
N LEU A 60 2.53 -2.22 -2.23
CA LEU A 60 2.60 -3.64 -1.91
C LEU A 60 1.21 -4.30 -1.86
N TYR A 61 0.21 -3.63 -1.28
CA TYR A 61 -1.17 -4.13 -1.26
C TYR A 61 -1.81 -4.11 -2.66
N ARG A 62 -1.57 -3.05 -3.45
CA ARG A 62 -2.02 -2.95 -4.84
C ARG A 62 -1.44 -4.07 -5.70
N ARG A 63 -0.14 -4.33 -5.61
CA ARG A 63 0.52 -5.44 -6.33
C ARG A 63 0.06 -6.81 -5.86
N ALA A 64 -0.38 -6.92 -4.60
CA ALA A 64 -1.08 -8.09 -4.10
C ALA A 64 -2.55 -8.14 -4.59
N GLY A 65 -3.07 -7.11 -5.25
CA GLY A 65 -4.46 -7.02 -5.71
C GLY A 65 -5.47 -6.66 -4.64
N ASP A 66 -5.02 -6.33 -3.42
CA ASP A 66 -5.89 -5.87 -2.32
C ASP A 66 -6.09 -4.35 -2.44
N PHE A 67 -6.83 -3.96 -3.48
CA PHE A 67 -7.04 -2.56 -3.86
C PHE A 67 -7.78 -1.77 -2.78
N ILE A 68 -8.71 -2.40 -2.04
CA ILE A 68 -9.46 -1.75 -0.97
C ILE A 68 -8.53 -1.35 0.18
N THR A 69 -7.58 -2.23 0.53
CA THR A 69 -6.60 -1.92 1.57
C THR A 69 -5.58 -0.89 1.06
N ALA A 70 -5.13 -1.02 -0.18
CA ALA A 70 -4.21 -0.07 -0.81
C ALA A 70 -4.79 1.37 -0.81
N GLU A 71 -6.04 1.54 -1.25
CA GLU A 71 -6.72 2.84 -1.30
C GLU A 71 -6.78 3.51 0.07
N LYS A 72 -7.20 2.78 1.11
CA LYS A 72 -7.28 3.31 2.48
C LYS A 72 -5.93 3.74 3.05
N ILE A 73 -4.86 3.02 2.70
CA ILE A 73 -3.52 3.35 3.16
C ILE A 73 -3.02 4.60 2.43
N LEU A 74 -3.32 4.71 1.14
CA LEU A 74 -2.95 5.85 0.32
C LEU A 74 -3.67 7.13 0.74
N GLU A 75 -4.95 7.07 1.10
CA GLU A 75 -5.69 8.19 1.71
C GLU A 75 -5.02 8.71 3.01
N ASN A 76 -4.47 7.79 3.82
CA ASN A 76 -3.72 8.18 5.02
C ASN A 76 -2.36 8.83 4.65
N ALA A 77 -1.72 8.41 3.56
CA ALA A 77 -0.51 9.05 3.05
C ALA A 77 -0.78 10.50 2.64
N GLU A 78 -1.85 10.75 1.90
CA GLU A 78 -2.25 12.09 1.44
C GLU A 78 -2.60 13.05 2.57
N SER A 79 -3.10 12.53 3.69
CA SER A 79 -3.39 13.35 4.87
C SER A 79 -2.14 13.96 5.52
N LYS A 80 -0.93 13.59 5.08
CA LYS A 80 0.34 14.10 5.60
C LYS A 80 0.82 15.29 4.78
N SER A 81 1.59 16.17 5.42
CA SER A 81 2.30 17.25 4.71
C SER A 81 3.45 16.65 3.93
N LEU A 82 3.24 16.40 2.63
CA LEU A 82 4.22 15.78 1.74
C LEU A 82 4.78 16.77 0.72
N GLU A 83 6.02 16.52 0.31
CA GLU A 83 6.66 17.24 -0.78
C GLU A 83 5.90 17.03 -2.10
N PRO A 84 5.87 18.02 -3.01
CA PRO A 84 5.11 17.93 -4.26
C PRO A 84 5.42 16.68 -5.10
N SER A 85 6.68 16.26 -5.15
CA SER A 85 7.08 15.05 -5.90
C SER A 85 6.45 13.78 -5.35
N LEU A 86 6.21 13.70 -4.03
CA LEU A 86 5.54 12.55 -3.42
C LEU A 86 4.04 12.58 -3.70
N LEU A 87 3.43 13.76 -3.78
CA LEU A 87 2.03 13.90 -4.18
C LEU A 87 1.80 13.37 -5.60
N SER A 88 2.66 13.71 -6.55
CA SER A 88 2.57 13.17 -7.92
C SER A 88 2.70 11.65 -7.97
N ILE A 89 3.57 11.06 -7.14
CA ILE A 89 3.69 9.59 -7.06
C ILE A 89 2.42 8.98 -6.43
N ILE A 90 1.82 9.63 -5.43
CA ILE A 90 0.56 9.18 -4.85
C ILE A 90 -0.59 9.24 -5.88
N GLU A 91 -0.66 10.30 -6.68
CA GLU A 91 -1.66 10.41 -7.76
C GLU A 91 -1.50 9.29 -8.79
N TYR A 92 -0.27 8.97 -9.18
CA TYR A 92 0.00 7.84 -10.04
C TYR A 92 -0.41 6.50 -9.39
N GLU A 93 -0.07 6.29 -8.12
CA GLU A 93 -0.45 5.08 -7.39
C GLU A 93 -1.98 4.94 -7.30
N LYS A 94 -2.72 6.05 -7.10
CA LYS A 94 -4.19 6.06 -7.16
C LYS A 94 -4.71 5.60 -8.52
N HIS A 95 -4.12 6.12 -9.60
CA HIS A 95 -4.49 5.71 -10.95
C HIS A 95 -4.31 4.20 -11.13
N LEU A 96 -3.18 3.64 -10.69
CA LEU A 96 -2.91 2.20 -10.76
C LEU A 96 -3.90 1.37 -9.92
N ILE A 97 -4.27 1.84 -8.72
CA ILE A 97 -5.30 1.21 -7.89
C ILE A 97 -6.66 1.19 -8.60
N GLN A 98 -7.06 2.32 -9.20
CA GLN A 98 -8.33 2.45 -9.93
C GLN A 98 -8.37 1.56 -11.18
N ALA A 99 -7.25 1.46 -11.89
CA ALA A 99 -7.07 0.57 -13.03
C ALA A 99 -7.01 -0.92 -12.63
N LYS A 100 -6.98 -1.23 -11.33
CA LYS A 100 -6.77 -2.58 -10.78
C LYS A 100 -5.47 -3.20 -11.30
N ASP A 101 -4.45 -2.37 -11.51
CA ASP A 101 -3.15 -2.83 -11.97
C ASP A 101 -2.42 -3.57 -10.83
N THR A 102 -1.91 -4.77 -11.10
CA THR A 102 -1.13 -5.58 -10.14
C THR A 102 0.34 -5.73 -10.52
N THR A 103 0.79 -4.97 -11.51
CA THR A 103 2.14 -4.98 -12.07
C THR A 103 3.05 -4.00 -11.32
N TYR A 104 4.30 -3.92 -11.77
CA TYR A 104 5.31 -3.03 -11.19
C TYR A 104 5.88 -2.14 -12.28
N TYR A 105 6.22 -0.92 -11.88
CA TYR A 105 6.79 0.09 -12.76
C TYR A 105 8.08 0.61 -12.14
N GLN A 106 9.03 0.98 -13.00
CA GLN A 106 10.18 1.77 -12.59
C GLN A 106 9.76 3.25 -12.48
N ILE A 107 10.49 4.04 -11.69
CA ILE A 107 10.14 5.45 -11.41
C ILE A 107 10.14 6.27 -12.70
N ASP A 108 11.07 6.01 -13.60
CA ASP A 108 11.18 6.62 -14.93
C ASP A 108 10.01 6.27 -15.85
N GLN A 109 9.38 5.11 -15.70
CA GLN A 109 8.16 4.77 -16.44
C GLN A 109 6.94 5.53 -15.89
N ALA A 110 6.86 5.69 -14.57
CA ALA A 110 5.76 6.41 -13.92
C ALA A 110 5.73 7.91 -14.25
N LEU A 111 6.89 8.52 -14.47
CA LEU A 111 7.02 9.96 -14.74
C LEU A 111 6.70 10.37 -16.20
N VAL A 112 6.60 9.41 -17.13
CA VAL A 112 6.29 9.67 -18.55
C VAL A 112 4.78 9.68 -18.80
N GLU A 113 3.98 9.07 -17.92
CA GLU A 113 2.52 8.93 -18.05
C GLU A 113 1.72 10.01 -17.32
N LEU A 114 2.39 10.95 -16.65
CA LEU A 114 1.83 12.15 -15.97
C LEU A 114 1.96 13.39 -16.86
#